data_AF-A0A8K0DFV4-F1
#
_entry.id   AF-A0A8K0DFV4-F1
#
_cell.length_a   1.000
_cell.length_b   1.000
_cell.length_c   1.000
_cell.angle_alpha   90.00
_cell.angle_beta   90.00
_cell.angle_gamma   90.00
#
_symmetry.space_group_name_H-M   'P 1'
#
loop_
_entity.id
_entity.type
_entity.pdbx_description
1 polymer ?
#
loop_
_entity_poly.entity_id
_entity_poly.type
_entity_poly.pdbx_seq_one_letter_code
_entity_poly.pdbx_strand_id
1 'polypeptide(L)'
;MGFGDYPAEYNPKVHGPFDPARYYGKPDVPLAQVKLSEIGGWLGRRNKSPRAMASCISRAWWRWQHKYVQPKRAGIAPFFQLISGCMIFFYVINYPKISHHKNYKYH
;
A
#
# COMPACT_ATOMS: atom_id res chain seq x y z
N MET A 1 -12.19 15.35 -12.03
CA MET A 1 -11.52 15.51 -10.73
C MET A 1 -10.01 15.61 -10.98
N GLY A 2 -9.42 16.75 -10.68
CA GLY A 2 -8.01 17.07 -10.92
C GLY A 2 -7.07 16.42 -9.91
N PHE A 3 -5.79 16.79 -9.99
CA PHE A 3 -4.78 16.49 -8.97
C PHE A 3 -4.92 17.52 -7.84
N GLY A 4 -4.91 17.08 -6.58
CA GLY A 4 -5.11 17.95 -5.42
C GLY A 4 -6.56 18.09 -4.93
N ASP A 5 -7.54 17.72 -5.77
CA ASP A 5 -8.94 17.67 -5.35
C ASP A 5 -9.17 16.56 -4.30
N TYR A 6 -10.11 16.81 -3.39
CA TYR A 6 -10.65 15.75 -2.53
C TYR A 6 -11.28 14.63 -3.36
N PRO A 7 -11.35 13.39 -2.85
CA PRO A 7 -12.10 12.31 -3.52
C PRO A 7 -13.57 12.69 -3.74
N ALA A 8 -14.17 12.23 -4.84
CA ALA A 8 -15.57 12.55 -5.18
C ALA A 8 -16.55 12.02 -4.13
N GLU A 9 -16.15 10.97 -3.42
CA GLU A 9 -16.94 10.31 -2.39
C GLU A 9 -16.81 11.01 -1.02
N TYR A 10 -15.92 11.99 -0.86
CA TYR A 10 -15.76 12.71 0.40
C TYR A 10 -16.84 13.78 0.58
N ASN A 11 -17.63 13.65 1.65
CA ASN A 11 -18.58 14.67 2.10
C ASN A 11 -18.20 15.16 3.51
N PRO A 12 -17.80 16.44 3.70
CA PRO A 12 -17.38 16.97 4.99
C PRO A 12 -18.51 16.97 6.04
N LYS A 13 -19.77 17.07 5.61
CA LYS A 13 -20.94 17.04 6.54
C LYS A 13 -21.15 15.65 7.16
N VAL A 14 -20.75 14.59 6.46
CA VAL A 14 -20.92 13.20 6.90
C VAL A 14 -19.64 12.66 7.54
N HIS A 15 -18.48 13.00 6.98
CA HIS A 15 -17.20 12.41 7.36
C HIS A 15 -16.40 13.24 8.38
N GLY A 16 -16.78 14.50 8.61
CA GLY A 16 -15.99 15.43 9.42
C GLY A 16 -14.72 15.89 8.69
N PRO A 17 -13.64 16.22 9.41
CA PRO A 17 -12.37 16.61 8.82
C PRO A 17 -11.81 15.54 7.87
N PHE A 18 -11.14 15.98 6.81
CA PHE A 18 -10.55 15.07 5.84
C PHE A 18 -9.38 14.28 6.46
N ASP A 19 -9.53 12.96 6.52
CA ASP A 19 -8.46 12.02 6.81
C ASP A 19 -7.89 11.43 5.50
N PRO A 20 -6.60 11.67 5.18
CA PRO A 20 -5.97 11.12 3.97
C PRO A 20 -5.67 9.61 4.06
N ALA A 21 -5.76 8.99 5.23
CA ALA A 21 -5.61 7.55 5.42
C ALA A 21 -6.91 6.77 5.16
N ARG A 22 -8.06 7.46 5.09
CA ARG A 22 -9.38 6.85 4.97
C ARG A 22 -9.79 6.61 3.52
N TYR A 23 -10.52 5.52 3.28
CA TYR A 23 -11.21 5.29 2.01
C TYR A 23 -12.67 5.74 2.15
N TYR A 24 -13.09 6.67 1.29
CA TYR A 24 -14.44 7.27 1.33
C TYR A 24 -15.44 6.60 0.38
N GLY A 25 -14.97 5.77 -0.55
CA GLY A 25 -15.85 5.00 -1.43
C GLY A 25 -16.50 3.81 -0.73
N LYS A 26 -17.38 3.10 -1.46
CA LYS A 26 -18.04 1.90 -0.97
C LYS A 26 -16.99 0.79 -0.70
N PRO A 27 -16.82 0.33 0.55
CA PRO A 27 -15.92 -0.79 0.84
C PRO A 27 -16.44 -2.08 0.20
N ASP A 28 -15.53 -2.89 -0.35
CA ASP A 28 -15.81 -4.29 -0.73
C ASP A 28 -15.45 -5.21 0.46
N VAL A 29 -15.72 -6.50 0.33
CA VAL A 29 -15.39 -7.52 1.33
C VAL A 29 -13.88 -7.48 1.62
N PRO A 30 -13.46 -7.38 2.89
CA PRO A 30 -12.05 -7.46 3.27
C PRO A 30 -11.44 -8.76 2.74
N LEU A 31 -10.22 -8.71 2.21
CA LEU A 31 -9.55 -9.89 1.64
C LEU A 31 -9.54 -11.09 2.61
N ALA A 32 -9.38 -10.83 3.90
CA ALA A 32 -9.38 -11.85 4.94
C ALA A 32 -10.72 -12.61 5.11
N GLN A 33 -11.81 -12.09 4.55
CA GLN A 33 -13.16 -12.68 4.62
C GLN A 33 -13.61 -13.28 3.27
N VAL A 34 -12.78 -13.18 2.22
CA VAL A 34 -13.10 -13.69 0.89
C VAL A 34 -12.83 -15.20 0.82
N LYS A 35 -13.78 -15.97 0.27
CA LYS A 35 -13.56 -17.40 0.01
C LYS A 35 -12.54 -17.58 -1.12
N LEU A 36 -11.71 -18.63 -1.03
CA LEU A 36 -10.70 -18.94 -2.06
C LEU A 36 -11.30 -19.05 -3.47
N SER A 37 -12.49 -19.64 -3.58
CA SER A 37 -13.23 -19.78 -4.84
C SER A 37 -13.70 -18.45 -5.44
N GLU A 38 -13.77 -17.37 -4.64
CA GLU A 38 -14.29 -16.06 -5.04
C GLU A 38 -13.17 -15.04 -5.33
N ILE A 39 -11.90 -15.40 -5.09
CA ILE A 39 -10.74 -14.49 -5.23
C ILE A 39 -10.68 -13.89 -6.64
N GLY A 40 -10.89 -14.69 -7.69
CA GLY A 40 -10.86 -14.22 -9.07
C GLY A 40 -11.90 -13.13 -9.33
N GLY A 41 -13.15 -13.37 -8.93
CA GLY A 41 -14.23 -12.39 -9.05
C GLY A 41 -13.99 -11.13 -8.20
N TRP A 42 -13.47 -11.30 -6.99
CA TRP A 42 -13.11 -10.19 -6.10
C TRP A 42 -11.98 -9.32 -6.67
N LEU A 43 -10.95 -9.91 -7.28
CA LEU A 43 -9.91 -9.17 -8.01
C LEU A 43 -10.49 -8.48 -9.26
N GLY A 44 -11.45 -9.13 -9.93
CA GLY A 44 -12.15 -8.60 -11.11
C GLY A 44 -12.84 -7.26 -10.84
N ARG A 45 -13.59 -7.16 -9.73
CA ARG A 45 -14.37 -5.96 -9.38
C ARG A 45 -13.54 -4.73 -9.01
N ARG A 46 -12.24 -4.88 -8.73
CA ARG A 46 -11.37 -3.76 -8.35
C ARG A 46 -11.05 -2.84 -9.53
N ASN A 47 -11.10 -1.54 -9.28
CA ASN A 47 -10.61 -0.51 -10.20
C ASN A 47 -9.07 -0.52 -10.24
N LYS A 48 -8.51 -0.82 -11.42
CA LYS A 48 -7.07 -0.97 -11.66
C LYS A 48 -6.46 0.23 -12.41
N SER A 49 -7.19 1.35 -12.49
CA SER A 49 -6.68 2.58 -13.12
C SER A 49 -5.43 3.10 -12.38
N PRO A 50 -4.49 3.75 -13.08
CA PRO A 50 -3.31 4.35 -12.44
C PRO A 50 -3.67 5.32 -11.31
N ARG A 51 -4.77 6.08 -11.47
CA ARG A 51 -5.29 6.98 -10.43
C ARG A 51 -5.73 6.22 -9.19
N ALA A 52 -6.49 5.14 -9.34
CA ALA A 52 -6.93 4.32 -8.21
C ALA A 52 -5.73 3.71 -7.46
N MET A 53 -4.69 3.31 -8.19
CA MET A 53 -3.45 2.80 -7.60
C MET A 53 -2.72 3.90 -6.81
N ALA A 54 -2.53 5.08 -7.40
CA ALA A 54 -1.89 6.21 -6.73
C ALA A 54 -2.64 6.62 -5.44
N SER A 55 -3.98 6.67 -5.48
CA SER A 55 -4.79 6.93 -4.30
C SER A 55 -4.66 5.81 -3.25
N CYS A 56 -4.49 4.55 -3.67
CA CYS A 56 -4.27 3.43 -2.75
C CYS A 56 -2.92 3.57 -2.03
N ILE A 57 -1.85 3.84 -2.78
CA ILE A 57 -0.49 4.06 -2.25
C ILE A 57 -0.50 5.25 -1.29
N SER A 58 -1.13 6.37 -1.66
CA SER A 58 -1.26 7.55 -0.81
C SER A 58 -1.93 7.22 0.53
N ARG A 59 -3.06 6.50 0.52
CA ARG A 59 -3.71 6.08 1.77
C ARG A 59 -2.82 5.16 2.61
N ALA A 60 -2.12 4.22 1.98
CA ALA A 60 -1.20 3.33 2.69
C ALA A 60 -0.05 4.11 3.34
N TRP A 61 0.51 5.09 2.62
CA TRP A 61 1.52 6.01 3.12
C TRP A 61 1.04 6.76 4.36
N TRP A 62 -0.15 7.36 4.31
CA TRP A 62 -0.70 8.09 5.46
C TRP A 62 -1.00 7.19 6.66
N ARG A 63 -1.50 5.96 6.44
CA ARG A 63 -1.64 4.98 7.54
C ARG A 63 -0.31 4.65 8.20
N TRP A 64 0.73 4.49 7.40
CA TRP A 64 2.08 4.21 7.89
C TRP A 64 2.66 5.41 8.66
N GLN A 65 2.52 6.62 8.12
CA GLN A 65 2.93 7.88 8.75
C GLN A 65 2.26 8.09 10.11
N HIS A 66 0.93 7.98 10.18
CA HIS A 66 0.18 8.10 11.44
C HIS A 66 0.62 7.08 12.48
N LYS A 67 1.01 5.86 12.06
CA LYS A 67 1.37 4.77 12.96
C LYS A 67 2.82 4.82 13.45
N TYR A 68 3.76 5.20 12.60
CA TYR A 68 5.18 5.00 12.87
C TYR A 68 6.02 6.28 12.86
N VAL A 69 5.57 7.36 12.21
CA VAL A 69 6.40 8.57 12.00
C VAL A 69 5.91 9.73 12.85
N GLN A 70 4.62 10.04 12.78
CA GLN A 70 4.01 11.20 13.41
C GLN A 70 3.65 11.06 14.91
N PRO A 71 3.61 9.86 15.55
CA PRO A 71 3.39 9.78 16.99
C PRO A 71 4.43 10.60 17.76
N LYS A 72 3.99 11.33 18.80
CA LYS A 72 4.85 12.20 19.65
C LYS A 72 6.05 11.45 20.24
N ARG A 73 5.92 10.15 20.46
CA ARG A 73 6.99 9.24 20.91
C ARG A 73 7.21 8.15 19.87
N ALA A 74 7.65 8.53 18.68
CA ALA A 74 8.03 7.59 17.64
C ALA A 74 9.35 6.89 17.98
N GLY A 75 9.43 5.59 17.68
CA GLY A 75 10.67 4.81 17.78
C GLY A 75 11.44 4.79 16.46
N ILE A 76 12.49 3.96 16.40
CA ILE A 76 13.33 3.79 15.20
C ILE A 76 12.70 2.91 14.10
N ALA A 77 11.54 2.32 14.37
CA ALA A 77 10.81 1.42 13.46
C ALA A 77 10.63 1.92 12.01
N PRO A 78 10.22 3.17 11.72
CA PRO A 78 10.01 3.59 10.33
C PRO A 78 11.31 3.57 9.50
N PHE A 79 12.47 3.82 10.13
CA PHE A 79 13.76 3.77 9.46
C PHE A 79 14.12 2.34 9.05
N PHE A 80 14.02 1.38 9.98
CA PHE A 80 14.28 -0.03 9.67
C PHE A 80 13.31 -0.60 8.65
N GLN A 81 12.04 -0.20 8.69
CA GLN A 81 11.04 -0.61 7.69
C GLN A 81 11.40 -0.08 6.30
N LEU A 82 11.80 1.18 6.19
CA LEU A 82 12.26 1.76 4.92
C LEU A 82 13.52 1.07 4.40
N ILE A 83 14.54 0.90 5.25
CA ILE A 83 15.80 0.23 4.89
C ILE A 83 15.52 -1.20 4.42
N SER A 84 14.72 -1.96 5.18
CA SER A 84 14.37 -3.34 4.83
C SER A 84 13.59 -3.40 3.52
N GLY A 85 12.65 -2.47 3.29
CA GLY A 85 11.94 -2.33 2.02
C GLY A 85 12.88 -2.04 0.85
N CYS A 86 13.83 -1.12 1.03
CA CYS A 86 14.86 -0.82 0.03
C CYS A 86 15.74 -2.05 -0.26
N MET A 87 16.21 -2.76 0.77
CA MET A 87 17.01 -3.98 0.60
C MET A 87 16.27 -5.04 -0.22
N ILE A 88 14.99 -5.29 0.08
CA ILE A 88 14.15 -6.22 -0.68
C ILE A 88 13.97 -5.75 -2.12
N PHE A 89 13.64 -4.46 -2.32
CA PHE A 89 13.47 -3.89 -3.66
C PHE A 89 14.74 -4.04 -4.51
N PHE A 90 15.90 -3.65 -3.96
CA PHE A 90 17.18 -3.79 -4.63
C PHE A 90 17.57 -5.24 -4.89
N TYR A 91 17.25 -6.16 -3.97
CA TYR A 91 17.45 -7.57 -4.18
C TYR A 91 16.62 -8.09 -5.37
N VAL A 92 15.33 -7.74 -5.42
CA VAL A 92 14.41 -8.19 -6.49
C VAL A 92 14.86 -7.68 -7.87
N ILE A 93 15.20 -6.39 -8.01
CA ILE A 93 15.60 -5.84 -9.31
C ILE A 93 16.97 -6.35 -9.77
N ASN A 94 17.86 -6.70 -8.84
CA ASN A 94 19.18 -7.26 -9.15
C ASN A 94 19.19 -8.80 -9.15
N TYR A 95 18.07 -9.44 -8.85
CA TYR A 95 17.98 -10.89 -8.75
C TYR A 95 18.50 -11.63 -9.99
N PRO A 96 18.21 -11.20 -11.24
CA PRO A 96 18.77 -11.87 -12.42
C PRO A 96 20.30 -11.88 -12.44
N LYS A 97 20.95 -10.79 -11.99
CA LYS A 97 22.41 -10.68 -11.92
C LYS A 97 23.02 -11.54 -10.81
N ILE A 98 22.32 -11.64 -9.67
CA ILE A 98 22.78 -12.43 -8.51
C ILE A 98 22.51 -13.93 -8.71
N SER A 99 21.50 -14.28 -9.51
CA SER A 99 21.03 -15.65 -9.71
C SER A 99 22.09 -16.61 -10.26
N HIS A 100 23.17 -16.11 -10.88
CA HIS A 100 24.26 -16.96 -11.39
C HIS A 100 24.97 -17.73 -10.28
N HIS A 101 24.99 -17.21 -9.05
CA HIS A 101 25.61 -17.85 -7.90
C HIS A 101 24.77 -18.99 -7.29
N LYS A 102 23.55 -19.25 -7.78
CA LYS A 102 22.71 -20.33 -7.25
C LYS A 102 23.27 -21.73 -7.52
N ASN A 103 24.01 -21.89 -8.62
CA ASN A 103 24.60 -23.16 -9.04
C ASN A 103 26.08 -23.26 -8.64
N TYR A 104 26.49 -22.59 -7.55
CA TYR A 104 27.87 -22.66 -7.07
C TYR A 104 28.11 -24.04 -6.45
N LYS A 105 28.94 -24.86 -7.11
CA LYS A 105 29.15 -26.29 -6.79
C LYS A 105 30.01 -26.52 -5.55
N TYR A 106 30.74 -25.50 -5.11
CA TYR A 106 31.65 -25.55 -3.97
C TYR A 106 31.27 -24.39 -3.05
N HIS A 107 31.30 -24.60 -1.73
CA HIS A 107 31.09 -23.50 -0.77
C HIS A 107 32.27 -22.53 -0.78
#